data_AF-A0ABD1TXJ2-F1
#
_entry.id   AF-A0ABD1TXJ2-F1
#
_cell.length_a   1.000
_cell.length_b   1.000
_cell.length_c   1.000
_cell.angle_alpha   90.00
_cell.angle_beta   90.00
_cell.angle_gamma   90.00
#
_symmetry.space_group_name_H-M   'P 1'
#
loop_
_entity.id
_entity.type
_entity.pdbx_description
1 polymer ?
#
loop_
_entity_poly.entity_id
_entity_poly.type
_entity_poly.pdbx_seq_one_letter_code
_entity_poly.pdbx_strand_id
1 'polypeptide(L)'
;MENGKAEYKAHYLILPFPIQSHINPVLQFPKTQTLEELIQRLKSSCCPVDCIIYDPFLPWGLDLAKKLGLLGAAFFTQSCAVDHIYYHAYKGDFKLPLSESEILIPGLPPLKPSDMPSFLYVHCSYPPLFDIVVNQFQSIEKADWLLFNTFHKLEEDVIDWMAKSSPVKAIGPTIPSMYLDKRLEDDREYGLSVYKPMTGVCMEWLDKRESESVIYVSFGSMAQLRMEEMEELAWGLKMTNKYFLWVVRSVRRVKTSRRFC
;
A
#
# COMPACT_ATOMS: atom_id res chain seq x y z
N MET A 1 -34.43 17.65 -32.70
CA MET A 1 -34.72 17.10 -31.37
C MET A 1 -33.64 16.07 -31.08
N GLU A 2 -32.49 16.52 -30.58
CA GLU A 2 -31.42 15.64 -30.13
C GLU A 2 -31.63 15.39 -28.64
N ASN A 3 -31.88 14.14 -28.27
CA ASN A 3 -31.97 13.69 -26.88
C ASN A 3 -30.60 13.87 -26.21
N GLY A 4 -30.46 14.93 -25.41
CA GLY A 4 -29.37 15.08 -24.47
C GLY A 4 -29.47 13.98 -23.40
N LYS A 5 -28.76 12.87 -23.60
CA LYS A 5 -28.52 11.90 -22.54
C LYS A 5 -27.71 12.61 -21.45
N ALA A 6 -28.33 12.86 -20.30
CA ALA A 6 -27.62 13.31 -19.12
C ALA A 6 -26.49 12.29 -18.82
N GLU A 7 -25.26 12.77 -18.78
CA GLU A 7 -24.09 11.98 -18.42
C GLU A 7 -24.20 11.63 -16.93
N TYR A 8 -24.48 10.36 -16.63
CA TYR A 8 -24.57 9.89 -15.26
C TYR A 8 -23.17 9.91 -14.62
N LYS A 9 -23.05 10.58 -13.48
CA LYS A 9 -21.83 10.65 -12.68
C LYS A 9 -22.01 9.75 -11.45
N ALA A 10 -21.21 8.70 -11.38
CA ALA A 10 -21.18 7.84 -10.20
C ALA A 10 -20.46 8.55 -9.05
N HIS A 11 -21.00 8.44 -7.84
CA HIS A 11 -20.37 8.94 -6.62
C HIS A 11 -19.87 7.78 -5.77
N TYR A 12 -18.61 7.87 -5.35
CA TYR A 12 -17.95 6.86 -4.54
C TYR A 12 -17.46 7.43 -3.22
N LEU A 13 -17.51 6.61 -2.18
CA LEU A 13 -16.94 6.89 -0.88
C LEU A 13 -15.65 6.08 -0.72
N ILE A 14 -14.55 6.74 -0.34
CA ILE A 14 -13.26 6.09 -0.12
C ILE A 14 -13.04 5.87 1.38
N LEU A 15 -12.73 4.64 1.77
CA LEU A 15 -12.40 4.23 3.14
C LEU A 15 -10.93 3.78 3.22
N PRO A 16 -9.99 4.71 3.45
CA PRO A 16 -8.56 4.38 3.52
C PRO A 16 -8.19 3.71 4.86
N PHE A 17 -7.20 2.81 4.84
CA PHE A 17 -6.64 2.26 6.07
C PHE A 17 -5.76 3.30 6.79
N PRO A 18 -5.96 3.52 8.10
CA PRO A 18 -5.31 4.59 8.85
C PRO A 18 -3.94 4.15 9.37
N ILE A 19 -2.89 4.14 8.55
CA ILE A 19 -1.55 3.77 9.06
C ILE A 19 -1.04 4.79 10.12
N GLN A 20 -1.62 6.00 10.19
CA GLN A 20 -1.14 7.11 11.05
C GLN A 20 -2.17 7.66 12.04
N SER A 21 -2.91 6.80 12.75
CA SER A 21 -3.74 7.24 13.90
C SER A 21 -2.98 7.97 15.02
N HIS A 22 -1.64 8.05 14.96
CA HIS A 22 -0.81 8.83 15.88
C HIS A 22 -0.64 10.32 15.53
N ILE A 23 -1.07 10.79 14.35
CA ILE A 23 -0.82 12.19 13.93
C ILE A 23 -2.08 13.06 13.91
N ASN A 24 -3.29 12.48 13.94
CA ASN A 24 -4.50 13.29 14.05
C ASN A 24 -5.60 12.62 14.90
N PRO A 25 -5.81 13.04 16.16
CA PRO A 25 -6.90 12.53 16.99
C PRO A 25 -8.31 12.92 16.48
N VAL A 26 -8.41 13.73 15.41
CA VAL A 26 -9.67 14.10 14.76
C VAL A 26 -10.17 13.03 13.79
N LEU A 27 -9.31 12.12 13.31
CA LEU A 27 -9.70 10.97 12.49
C LEU A 27 -9.84 9.70 13.35
N GLN A 28 -10.55 9.82 14.48
CA GLN A 28 -11.19 8.64 15.04
C GLN A 28 -12.22 8.18 14.01
N PHE A 29 -12.16 6.92 13.60
CA PHE A 29 -13.14 6.36 12.67
C PHE A 29 -14.54 6.76 13.16
N PRO A 30 -15.41 7.25 12.26
CA PRO A 30 -16.82 7.14 12.54
C PRO A 30 -17.04 5.66 12.86
N LYS A 31 -17.58 5.36 14.04
CA LYS A 31 -18.13 4.01 14.29
C LYS A 31 -18.95 3.65 13.06
N THR A 32 -18.92 2.40 12.60
CA THR A 32 -19.64 1.93 11.40
C THR A 32 -21.04 2.53 11.26
N GLN A 33 -21.73 2.71 12.40
CA GLN A 33 -23.00 3.40 12.55
C GLN A 33 -23.05 4.85 12.05
N THR A 34 -22.05 5.69 12.34
CA THR A 34 -21.98 7.09 11.88
C THR A 34 -21.77 7.18 10.36
N LEU A 35 -21.00 6.25 9.79
CA LEU A 35 -20.83 6.20 8.34
C LEU A 35 -22.10 5.71 7.63
N GLU A 36 -22.76 4.71 8.20
CA GLU A 36 -24.06 4.24 7.73
C GLU A 36 -25.10 5.37 7.73
N GLU A 37 -25.20 6.12 8.82
CA GLU A 37 -26.09 7.29 8.93
C GLU A 37 -25.78 8.36 7.88
N LEU A 38 -24.49 8.64 7.62
CA LEU A 38 -24.07 9.58 6.58
C LEU A 38 -24.51 9.11 5.19
N ILE A 39 -24.25 7.85 4.85
CA ILE A 39 -24.63 7.28 3.55
C ILE A 39 -26.15 7.34 3.37
N GLN A 40 -26.93 7.00 4.40
CA GLN A 40 -28.39 7.08 4.36
C GLN A 40 -28.90 8.51 4.15
N ARG A 41 -28.27 9.52 4.77
CA ARG A 41 -28.60 10.93 4.51
C ARG A 41 -28.28 11.35 3.08
N LEU A 42 -27.17 10.86 2.53
CA LEU A 42 -26.77 11.16 1.16
C LEU A 42 -27.67 10.50 0.10
N LYS A 43 -28.35 9.40 0.41
CA LYS A 43 -29.31 8.76 -0.54
C LYS A 43 -30.40 9.71 -1.04
N SER A 44 -30.86 10.63 -0.20
CA SER A 44 -31.90 11.61 -0.54
C SER A 44 -31.33 12.95 -1.03
N SER A 45 -30.00 13.03 -1.24
CA SER A 45 -29.32 14.24 -1.72
C SER A 45 -29.19 14.24 -3.25
N CYS A 46 -28.63 15.31 -3.82
CA CYS A 46 -28.27 15.36 -5.24
C CYS A 46 -27.07 14.46 -5.61
N CYS A 47 -26.39 13.87 -4.63
CA CYS A 47 -25.19 13.04 -4.80
C CYS A 47 -25.32 11.73 -3.99
N PRO A 48 -26.22 10.81 -4.38
CA PRO A 48 -26.33 9.50 -3.72
C PRO A 48 -25.03 8.71 -3.92
N VAL A 49 -24.58 8.00 -2.89
CA VAL A 49 -23.39 7.14 -2.98
C VAL A 49 -23.75 5.85 -3.70
N ASP A 50 -23.00 5.50 -4.74
CA ASP A 50 -23.21 4.29 -5.55
C ASP A 50 -22.24 3.17 -5.18
N CYS A 51 -21.04 3.53 -4.71
CA CYS A 51 -19.96 2.59 -4.43
C CYS A 51 -19.13 2.97 -3.19
N ILE A 52 -18.67 1.97 -2.45
CA ILE A 52 -17.64 2.11 -1.42
C ILE A 52 -16.35 1.48 -1.94
N ILE A 53 -15.30 2.30 -2.08
CA ILE A 53 -13.94 1.85 -2.33
C ILE A 53 -13.24 1.76 -0.97
N TYR A 54 -12.81 0.59 -0.56
CA TYR A 54 -12.26 0.36 0.77
C TYR A 54 -10.87 -0.27 0.70
N ASP A 55 -10.04 0.06 1.67
CA ASP A 55 -8.79 -0.67 1.90
C ASP A 55 -9.12 -2.04 2.53
N PRO A 56 -8.63 -3.17 1.95
CA PRO A 56 -8.90 -4.52 2.42
C PRO A 56 -8.57 -4.79 3.89
N PHE A 57 -7.68 -4.02 4.52
CA PHE A 57 -7.47 -4.09 5.98
C PHE A 57 -8.68 -3.64 6.81
N LEU A 58 -9.71 -3.06 6.17
CA LEU A 58 -11.00 -2.71 6.76
C LEU A 58 -12.11 -3.58 6.13
N PRO A 59 -12.14 -4.91 6.35
CA PRO A 59 -13.09 -5.82 5.66
C PRO A 59 -14.56 -5.47 5.93
N TRP A 60 -14.86 -4.81 7.07
CA TRP A 60 -16.19 -4.29 7.39
C TRP A 60 -16.71 -3.26 6.36
N GLY A 61 -15.84 -2.62 5.59
CA GLY A 61 -16.21 -1.69 4.52
C GLY A 61 -17.03 -2.38 3.43
N LEU A 62 -16.68 -3.61 3.07
CA LEU A 62 -17.43 -4.43 2.14
C LEU A 62 -18.78 -4.84 2.73
N ASP A 63 -18.80 -5.30 3.98
CA ASP A 63 -20.04 -5.69 4.66
C ASP A 63 -21.03 -4.52 4.73
N LEU A 64 -20.55 -3.30 4.99
CA LEU A 64 -21.35 -2.09 4.98
C LEU A 64 -21.91 -1.78 3.58
N ALA A 65 -21.08 -1.88 2.53
CA ALA A 65 -21.52 -1.66 1.16
C ALA A 65 -22.68 -2.61 0.81
N LYS A 66 -22.50 -3.91 1.09
CA LYS A 66 -23.51 -4.94 0.78
C LYS A 66 -24.77 -4.78 1.64
N LYS A 67 -24.64 -4.43 2.92
CA LYS A 67 -25.78 -4.12 3.79
C LYS A 67 -26.65 -2.99 3.21
N LEU A 68 -26.03 -2.00 2.57
CA LEU A 68 -26.72 -0.82 2.04
C LEU A 68 -27.17 -0.96 0.58
N GLY A 69 -26.90 -2.10 -0.06
CA GLY A 69 -27.20 -2.34 -1.47
C GLY A 69 -26.29 -1.58 -2.43
N LEU A 70 -25.08 -1.21 -1.98
CA LEU A 70 -24.08 -0.49 -2.76
C LEU A 70 -23.06 -1.44 -3.38
N LEU A 71 -22.37 -0.95 -4.41
CA LEU A 71 -21.19 -1.62 -4.95
C LEU A 71 -20.02 -1.50 -3.96
N GLY A 72 -19.19 -2.52 -3.86
CA GLY A 72 -18.00 -2.56 -3.02
C GLY A 72 -16.77 -2.91 -3.84
N ALA A 73 -15.75 -2.06 -3.82
CA ALA A 73 -14.47 -2.28 -4.50
C ALA A 73 -13.34 -2.34 -3.48
N ALA A 74 -12.61 -3.45 -3.46
CA ALA A 74 -11.40 -3.61 -2.66
C ALA A 74 -10.24 -2.89 -3.36
N PHE A 75 -9.55 -1.98 -2.68
CA PHE A 75 -8.39 -1.26 -3.21
C PHE A 75 -7.10 -1.67 -2.50
N PHE A 76 -6.34 -2.54 -3.16
CA PHE A 76 -5.08 -3.06 -2.67
C PHE A 76 -3.93 -2.09 -2.97
N THR A 77 -3.20 -1.72 -1.93
CA THR A 77 -2.03 -0.82 -2.02
C THR A 77 -0.69 -1.57 -1.97
N GLN A 78 -0.74 -2.90 -1.85
CA GLN A 78 0.42 -3.78 -1.90
C GLN A 78 0.62 -4.32 -3.33
N SER A 79 1.73 -5.02 -3.57
CA SER A 79 1.95 -5.74 -4.83
C SER A 79 0.85 -6.79 -5.02
N CYS A 80 0.32 -6.90 -6.23
CA CYS A 80 -0.70 -7.89 -6.56
C CYS A 80 -0.20 -9.31 -6.31
N ALA A 81 1.07 -9.60 -6.64
CA ALA A 81 1.70 -10.88 -6.34
C ALA A 81 1.75 -11.17 -4.82
N VAL A 82 2.07 -10.17 -4.00
CA VAL A 82 2.14 -10.32 -2.54
C VAL A 82 0.76 -10.56 -1.93
N ASP A 83 -0.26 -9.82 -2.38
CA ASP A 83 -1.64 -10.06 -1.94
C ASP A 83 -2.15 -11.44 -2.38
N HIS A 84 -1.78 -11.88 -3.57
CA HIS A 84 -2.12 -13.22 -4.06
C HIS A 84 -1.52 -14.32 -3.18
N ILE A 85 -0.27 -14.13 -2.71
CA ILE A 85 0.36 -15.02 -1.71
C ILE A 85 -0.47 -15.04 -0.41
N TYR A 86 -0.88 -13.88 0.11
CA TYR A 86 -1.68 -13.83 1.33
C TYR A 86 -3.08 -14.44 1.14
N TYR A 87 -3.67 -14.32 -0.04
CA TYR A 87 -4.94 -14.97 -0.35
C TYR A 87 -4.82 -16.49 -0.27
N HIS A 88 -3.76 -17.07 -0.86
CA HIS A 88 -3.50 -18.50 -0.76
C HIS A 88 -3.16 -18.95 0.68
N ALA A 89 -2.49 -18.09 1.47
CA ALA A 89 -2.32 -18.33 2.91
C ALA A 89 -3.66 -18.33 3.66
N TYR A 90 -4.56 -17.37 3.36
CA TYR A 90 -5.90 -17.29 3.92
C TYR A 90 -6.76 -18.51 3.59
N LYS A 91 -6.65 -19.01 2.36
CA LYS A 91 -7.34 -20.23 1.90
C LYS A 91 -6.77 -21.51 2.52
N GLY A 92 -5.55 -21.45 3.06
CA GLY A 92 -4.84 -22.62 3.59
C GLY A 92 -4.28 -23.54 2.51
N ASP A 93 -3.97 -22.99 1.33
CA ASP A 93 -3.51 -23.77 0.18
C ASP A 93 -2.08 -24.30 0.33
N PHE A 94 -1.32 -23.76 1.29
CA PHE A 94 -0.04 -24.30 1.73
C PHE A 94 0.06 -24.30 3.26
N LYS A 95 0.92 -25.16 3.79
CA LYS A 95 1.10 -25.31 5.24
C LYS A 95 2.06 -24.27 5.80
N LEU A 96 1.68 -23.70 6.94
CA LEU A 96 2.54 -22.86 7.77
C LEU A 96 2.96 -23.64 9.04
N PRO A 97 4.22 -23.54 9.51
CA PRO A 97 5.35 -22.89 8.84
C PRO A 97 5.73 -23.59 7.53
N LEU A 98 6.30 -22.83 6.59
CA LEU A 98 6.73 -23.36 5.30
C LEU A 98 7.83 -24.41 5.50
N SER A 99 7.61 -25.64 5.06
CA SER A 99 8.55 -26.75 5.17
C SER A 99 9.07 -27.28 3.84
N GLU A 100 8.41 -26.90 2.74
CA GLU A 100 8.76 -27.32 1.39
C GLU A 100 9.93 -26.48 0.85
N SER A 101 10.78 -27.07 0.02
CA SER A 101 11.92 -26.37 -0.58
C SER A 101 11.50 -25.36 -1.66
N GLU A 102 10.30 -25.54 -2.21
CA GLU A 102 9.70 -24.75 -3.27
C GLU A 102 8.20 -24.63 -2.99
N ILE A 103 7.67 -23.41 -3.13
CA ILE A 103 6.26 -23.08 -2.93
C ILE A 103 5.68 -22.72 -4.29
N LEU A 104 4.64 -23.47 -4.69
CA LEU A 104 3.98 -23.29 -5.98
C LEU A 104 2.63 -22.62 -5.78
N ILE A 105 2.52 -21.37 -6.23
CA ILE A 105 1.28 -20.59 -6.18
C ILE A 105 0.82 -20.31 -7.61
N PRO A 106 -0.42 -20.67 -7.98
CA PRO A 106 -0.92 -20.43 -9.34
C PRO A 106 -0.81 -18.96 -9.74
N GLY A 107 -0.29 -18.67 -10.94
CA GLY A 107 -0.09 -17.29 -11.42
C GLY A 107 1.21 -16.62 -10.94
N LEU A 108 2.04 -17.33 -10.17
CA LEU A 108 3.36 -16.86 -9.75
C LEU A 108 4.46 -17.85 -10.19
N PRO A 109 5.71 -17.38 -10.35
CA PRO A 109 6.85 -18.28 -10.55
C PRO A 109 7.07 -19.16 -9.30
N PRO A 110 7.80 -20.29 -9.42
CA PRO A 110 8.20 -21.05 -8.25
C PRO A 110 8.99 -20.21 -7.25
N LEU A 111 8.57 -20.21 -5.99
CA LEU A 111 9.17 -19.40 -4.92
C LEU A 111 9.91 -20.29 -3.94
N LYS A 112 11.04 -19.83 -3.42
CA LYS A 112 11.64 -20.43 -2.22
C LYS A 112 10.92 -19.91 -0.99
N PRO A 113 10.97 -20.63 0.15
CA PRO A 113 10.47 -20.09 1.41
C PRO A 113 11.02 -18.70 1.75
N SER A 114 12.29 -18.42 1.43
CA SER A 114 12.92 -17.10 1.65
C SER A 114 12.39 -15.98 0.77
N ASP A 115 11.74 -16.29 -0.34
CA ASP A 115 11.14 -15.32 -1.26
C ASP A 115 9.74 -14.91 -0.80
N MET A 116 9.17 -15.64 0.16
CA MET A 116 7.86 -15.36 0.74
C MET A 116 7.93 -14.18 1.72
N PRO A 117 6.82 -13.45 1.93
CA PRO A 117 6.73 -12.42 2.96
C PRO A 117 7.26 -12.90 4.32
N SER A 118 8.06 -12.06 4.97
CA SER A 118 8.89 -12.47 6.12
C SER A 118 8.10 -13.06 7.29
N PHE A 119 6.84 -12.67 7.48
CA PHE A 119 5.97 -13.21 8.52
C PHE A 119 5.25 -14.51 8.13
N LEU A 120 5.25 -14.89 6.85
CA LEU A 120 4.89 -16.24 6.41
C LEU A 120 6.09 -17.18 6.53
N TYR A 121 7.27 -16.72 6.08
CA TYR A 121 8.51 -17.48 6.15
C TYR A 121 8.99 -17.70 7.59
N VAL A 122 9.16 -16.62 8.34
CA VAL A 122 9.41 -16.65 9.79
C VAL A 122 8.07 -16.58 10.50
N HIS A 123 7.34 -17.68 10.43
CA HIS A 123 6.01 -17.82 11.01
C HIS A 123 6.00 -17.33 12.48
N CYS A 124 4.95 -16.59 12.86
CA CYS A 124 4.81 -15.93 14.17
C CYS A 124 5.84 -14.83 14.50
N SER A 125 6.66 -14.34 13.55
CA SER A 125 7.55 -13.19 13.82
C SER A 125 6.78 -11.89 14.12
N TYR A 126 5.61 -11.72 13.50
CA TYR A 126 4.71 -10.58 13.71
C TYR A 126 3.24 -11.01 13.73
N PRO A 127 2.75 -11.69 14.80
CA PRO A 127 1.42 -12.29 14.81
C PRO A 127 0.28 -11.29 14.50
N PRO A 128 0.25 -10.06 15.06
CA PRO A 128 -0.81 -9.11 14.71
C PRO A 128 -0.79 -8.67 13.24
N LEU A 129 0.40 -8.55 12.64
CA LEU A 129 0.53 -8.17 11.24
C LEU A 129 0.08 -9.31 10.33
N PHE A 130 0.43 -10.55 10.68
CA PHE A 130 -0.04 -11.75 9.99
C PHE A 130 -1.57 -11.82 9.98
N ASP A 131 -2.21 -11.59 11.13
CA ASP A 131 -3.68 -11.58 11.21
C ASP A 131 -4.27 -10.47 10.34
N ILE A 132 -3.68 -9.28 10.31
CA ILE A 132 -4.18 -8.15 9.48
C ILE A 132 -4.13 -8.51 7.99
N VAL A 133 -3.00 -9.00 7.49
CA VAL A 133 -2.80 -9.26 6.05
C VAL A 133 -3.53 -10.51 5.56
N VAL A 134 -3.76 -11.50 6.41
CA VAL A 134 -4.53 -12.70 6.06
C VAL A 134 -6.03 -12.41 6.14
N ASN A 135 -6.49 -11.69 7.16
CA ASN A 135 -7.92 -11.38 7.31
C ASN A 135 -8.45 -10.33 6.33
N GLN A 136 -7.57 -9.65 5.57
CA GLN A 136 -7.98 -8.68 4.54
C GLN A 136 -8.85 -9.31 3.44
N PHE A 137 -8.80 -10.65 3.28
CA PHE A 137 -9.60 -11.39 2.30
C PHE A 137 -10.95 -11.89 2.83
N GLN A 138 -11.33 -11.51 4.05
CA GLN A 138 -12.64 -11.86 4.60
C GLN A 138 -13.76 -11.32 3.69
N SER A 139 -14.66 -12.21 3.25
CA SER A 139 -15.78 -11.90 2.35
C SER A 139 -15.37 -11.34 0.97
N ILE A 140 -14.09 -11.42 0.58
CA ILE A 140 -13.57 -10.76 -0.63
C ILE A 140 -14.26 -11.23 -1.91
N GLU A 141 -14.78 -12.46 -1.93
CA GLU A 141 -15.55 -13.02 -3.03
C GLU A 141 -16.86 -12.26 -3.34
N LYS A 142 -17.34 -11.44 -2.39
CA LYS A 142 -18.52 -10.60 -2.57
C LYS A 142 -18.18 -9.25 -3.20
N ALA A 143 -16.91 -8.86 -3.27
CA ALA A 143 -16.51 -7.57 -3.84
C ALA A 143 -16.86 -7.52 -5.35
N ASP A 144 -17.36 -6.38 -5.81
CA ASP A 144 -17.72 -6.18 -7.22
C ASP A 144 -16.48 -5.91 -8.07
N TRP A 145 -15.41 -5.38 -7.45
CA TRP A 145 -14.10 -5.15 -8.08
C TRP A 145 -12.95 -5.36 -7.11
N LEU A 146 -11.84 -5.89 -7.64
CA LEU A 146 -10.55 -5.95 -6.97
C LEU A 146 -9.59 -5.03 -7.71
N LEU A 147 -9.33 -3.86 -7.12
CA LEU A 147 -8.51 -2.81 -7.69
C LEU A 147 -7.11 -2.90 -7.09
N PHE A 148 -6.08 -3.06 -7.92
CA PHE A 148 -4.69 -3.12 -7.48
C PHE A 148 -3.94 -1.87 -7.91
N ASN A 149 -3.21 -1.26 -6.98
CA ASN A 149 -2.28 -0.17 -7.26
C ASN A 149 -1.00 -0.67 -7.95
N THR A 150 -1.17 -1.20 -9.14
CA THR A 150 -0.14 -1.72 -10.03
C THR A 150 -0.57 -1.49 -11.48
N PHE A 151 0.28 -1.77 -12.45
CA PHE A 151 -0.07 -1.76 -13.87
C PHE A 151 0.18 -3.14 -14.48
N HIS A 152 -0.66 -3.51 -15.45
CA HIS A 152 -0.71 -4.86 -16.02
C HIS A 152 0.66 -5.42 -16.42
N LYS A 153 1.44 -4.66 -17.20
CA LYS A 153 2.77 -5.08 -17.68
C LYS A 153 3.79 -5.38 -16.56
N LEU A 154 3.58 -4.90 -15.33
CA LEU A 154 4.48 -5.19 -14.20
C LEU A 154 4.20 -6.55 -13.57
N GLU A 155 2.95 -6.97 -13.54
CA GLU A 155 2.45 -8.13 -12.80
C GLU A 155 1.48 -8.97 -13.67
N GLU A 156 1.81 -9.11 -14.96
CA GLU A 156 0.94 -9.68 -16.01
C GLU A 156 0.44 -11.08 -15.66
N ASP A 157 1.34 -11.99 -15.29
CA ASP A 157 1.02 -13.40 -15.03
C ASP A 157 -0.01 -13.58 -13.90
N VAL A 158 0.16 -12.86 -12.79
CA VAL A 158 -0.75 -12.96 -11.63
C VAL A 158 -2.09 -12.28 -11.92
N ILE A 159 -2.07 -11.12 -12.57
CA ILE A 159 -3.29 -10.38 -12.92
C ILE A 159 -4.13 -11.20 -13.90
N ASP A 160 -3.53 -11.75 -14.96
CA ASP A 160 -4.22 -12.56 -15.95
C ASP A 160 -4.72 -13.88 -15.36
N TRP A 161 -3.97 -14.46 -14.41
CA TRP A 161 -4.44 -15.62 -13.68
C TRP A 161 -5.68 -15.30 -12.85
N MET A 162 -5.66 -14.23 -12.05
CA MET A 162 -6.78 -13.86 -11.17
C MET A 162 -8.01 -13.39 -11.96
N ALA A 163 -7.81 -12.72 -13.10
CA ALA A 163 -8.88 -12.23 -13.98
C ALA A 163 -9.77 -13.36 -14.53
N LYS A 164 -9.33 -14.62 -14.50
CA LYS A 164 -10.13 -15.79 -14.90
C LYS A 164 -11.31 -16.05 -13.96
N SER A 165 -11.21 -15.65 -12.69
CA SER A 165 -12.20 -15.97 -11.66
C SER A 165 -12.66 -14.76 -10.84
N SER A 166 -12.05 -13.59 -11.04
CA SER A 166 -12.34 -12.40 -10.22
C SER A 166 -12.30 -11.10 -11.04
N PRO A 167 -13.08 -10.07 -10.66
CA PRO A 167 -13.16 -8.79 -11.37
C PRO A 167 -11.95 -7.90 -11.06
N VAL A 168 -10.75 -8.36 -11.42
CA VAL A 168 -9.48 -7.68 -11.15
C VAL A 168 -9.24 -6.54 -12.13
N LYS A 169 -8.73 -5.41 -11.61
CA LYS A 169 -8.24 -4.27 -12.40
C LYS A 169 -6.95 -3.73 -11.82
N ALA A 170 -5.92 -3.65 -12.65
CA ALA A 170 -4.72 -2.88 -12.38
C ALA A 170 -5.00 -1.40 -12.74
N ILE A 171 -4.99 -0.53 -11.73
CA ILE A 171 -5.35 0.89 -11.87
C ILE A 171 -4.22 1.85 -11.48
N GLY A 172 -3.05 1.31 -11.19
CA GLY A 172 -1.88 2.07 -10.78
C GLY A 172 -0.98 2.51 -11.94
N PRO A 173 0.11 3.22 -11.63
CA PRO A 173 0.45 3.70 -10.29
C PRO A 173 -0.47 4.86 -9.85
N THR A 174 -1.04 4.77 -8.65
CA THR A 174 -1.90 5.82 -8.07
C THR A 174 -1.06 6.86 -7.32
N ILE A 175 -0.05 7.41 -7.99
CA ILE A 175 0.75 8.53 -7.49
C ILE A 175 0.19 9.86 -8.04
N PRO A 176 0.47 11.01 -7.41
CA PRO A 176 -0.06 12.29 -7.86
C PRO A 176 0.24 12.56 -9.33
N SER A 177 -0.75 13.09 -10.04
CA SER A 177 -0.69 13.33 -11.49
C SER A 177 0.50 14.19 -11.90
N MET A 178 0.97 15.11 -11.05
CA MET A 178 2.17 15.91 -11.32
C MET A 178 3.43 15.08 -11.60
N TYR A 179 3.50 13.84 -11.09
CA TYR A 179 4.62 12.91 -11.31
C TYR A 179 4.42 11.96 -12.51
N LEU A 180 3.24 11.98 -13.15
CA LEU A 180 2.90 11.11 -14.26
C LEU A 180 2.66 11.92 -15.53
N ASP A 181 1.42 12.35 -15.73
CA ASP A 181 0.90 12.94 -16.97
C ASP A 181 0.47 14.41 -16.83
N LYS A 182 0.50 14.94 -15.60
CA LYS A 182 0.15 16.33 -15.27
C LYS A 182 -1.26 16.74 -15.73
N ARG A 183 -2.17 15.76 -15.89
CA ARG A 183 -3.54 15.97 -16.36
C ARG A 183 -4.45 16.64 -15.33
N LEU A 184 -4.07 16.60 -14.05
CA LEU A 184 -4.80 17.27 -12.96
C LEU A 184 -3.97 18.45 -12.47
N GLU A 185 -4.43 19.68 -12.74
CA GLU A 185 -3.67 20.91 -12.41
C GLU A 185 -3.52 21.15 -10.90
N ASP A 186 -4.47 20.65 -10.10
CA ASP A 186 -4.51 20.82 -8.65
C ASP A 186 -3.84 19.66 -7.89
N ASP A 187 -3.46 18.58 -8.56
CA ASP A 187 -2.87 17.38 -7.94
C ASP A 187 -1.33 17.47 -7.93
N ARG A 188 -0.82 18.34 -7.06
CA ARG A 188 0.59 18.76 -7.05
C ARG A 188 1.45 18.05 -6.03
N GLU A 189 0.89 17.43 -5.01
CA GLU A 189 1.68 16.89 -3.90
C GLU A 189 1.09 15.59 -3.37
N TYR A 190 1.94 14.74 -2.80
CA TYR A 190 1.52 13.49 -2.17
C TYR A 190 0.67 13.71 -0.89
N GLY A 191 0.58 14.96 -0.41
CA GLY A 191 -0.22 15.38 0.75
C GLY A 191 0.22 14.84 2.11
N LEU A 192 1.12 13.85 2.14
CA LEU A 192 1.55 13.15 3.36
C LEU A 192 3.09 13.06 3.41
N SER A 193 3.71 13.90 4.23
CA SER A 193 5.13 13.80 4.59
C SER A 193 5.28 13.62 6.10
N VAL A 194 5.82 12.47 6.53
CA VAL A 194 6.06 12.16 7.95
C VAL A 194 7.10 13.10 8.57
N TYR A 195 8.00 13.61 7.74
CA TYR A 195 9.06 14.53 8.13
C TYR A 195 9.11 15.70 7.15
N LYS A 196 9.56 16.86 7.63
CA LYS A 196 9.78 18.03 6.76
C LYS A 196 10.84 17.66 5.71
N PRO A 197 10.50 17.67 4.41
CA PRO A 197 11.45 17.25 3.39
C PRO A 197 12.55 18.31 3.20
N MET A 198 13.78 17.88 2.96
CA MET A 198 14.91 18.75 2.60
C MET A 198 15.05 18.88 1.08
N THR A 199 13.93 18.98 0.36
CA THR A 199 13.88 18.90 -1.10
C THR A 199 14.84 19.89 -1.76
N GLY A 200 14.81 21.17 -1.39
CA GLY A 200 15.68 22.19 -1.99
C GLY A 200 17.16 21.85 -1.87
N VAL A 201 17.63 21.49 -0.67
CA VAL A 201 19.04 21.14 -0.43
C VAL A 201 19.45 19.88 -1.19
N CYS A 202 18.59 18.85 -1.22
CA CYS A 202 18.87 17.62 -1.96
C CYS A 202 18.94 17.88 -3.47
N MET A 203 17.99 18.65 -4.02
CA MET A 203 17.97 18.97 -5.45
C MET A 203 19.17 19.83 -5.86
N GLU A 204 19.50 20.88 -5.11
CA GLU A 204 20.71 21.69 -5.38
C GLU A 204 22.01 20.89 -5.36
N TRP A 205 22.07 19.83 -4.55
CA TRP A 205 23.22 18.92 -4.52
C TRP A 205 23.22 17.96 -5.71
N LEU A 206 22.05 17.43 -6.09
CA LEU A 206 21.86 16.53 -7.25
C LEU A 206 22.15 17.25 -8.59
N ASP A 207 21.72 18.50 -8.73
CA ASP A 207 21.91 19.31 -9.94
C ASP A 207 23.40 19.56 -10.27
N LYS A 208 24.30 19.33 -9.31
CA LYS A 208 25.76 19.43 -9.46
C LYS A 208 26.42 18.08 -9.77
N ARG A 209 25.65 17.04 -10.09
CA ARG A 209 26.15 15.70 -10.41
C ARG A 209 25.79 15.34 -11.85
N GLU A 210 26.56 14.42 -12.42
CA GLU A 210 26.24 13.88 -13.73
C GLU A 210 24.95 13.05 -13.66
N SER A 211 24.22 13.00 -14.77
CA SER A 211 23.03 12.16 -14.87
C SER A 211 23.37 10.69 -14.56
N GLU A 212 22.48 10.01 -13.84
CA GLU A 212 22.63 8.58 -13.51
C GLU A 212 23.89 8.25 -12.68
N SER A 213 24.52 9.25 -12.03
CA SER A 213 25.80 9.07 -11.33
C SER A 213 25.68 8.93 -9.81
N VAL A 214 24.47 9.00 -9.24
CA VAL A 214 24.22 9.06 -7.80
C VAL A 214 23.42 7.85 -7.34
N ILE A 215 23.87 7.20 -6.26
CA ILE A 215 23.12 6.14 -5.58
C ILE A 215 22.14 6.76 -4.60
N TYR A 216 20.84 6.54 -4.77
CA TYR A 216 19.83 6.90 -3.77
C TYR A 216 19.59 5.73 -2.81
N VAL A 217 19.66 5.97 -1.51
CA VAL A 217 19.45 4.96 -0.47
C VAL A 217 18.38 5.41 0.49
N SER A 218 17.30 4.63 0.60
CA SER A 218 16.21 4.86 1.55
C SER A 218 15.56 3.55 1.94
N PHE A 219 15.38 3.33 3.25
CA PHE A 219 14.64 2.19 3.81
C PHE A 219 13.19 2.57 4.17
N GLY A 220 12.73 3.72 3.67
CA GLY A 220 11.37 4.22 3.85
C GLY A 220 11.01 4.59 5.29
N SER A 221 9.71 4.48 5.55
CA SER A 221 8.92 4.76 6.76
C SER A 221 9.04 3.83 7.98
N MET A 222 9.17 2.54 7.71
CA MET A 222 8.84 1.48 8.67
C MET A 222 10.05 0.66 9.07
N ALA A 223 10.96 0.36 8.13
CA ALA A 223 12.15 -0.42 8.43
C ALA A 223 13.12 0.35 9.32
N GLN A 224 13.80 -0.36 10.21
CA GLN A 224 14.87 0.16 11.05
C GLN A 224 16.06 -0.79 10.95
N LEU A 225 17.20 -0.26 10.50
CA LEU A 225 18.46 -1.00 10.48
C LEU A 225 19.06 -1.06 11.88
N ARG A 226 19.71 -2.18 12.18
CA ARG A 226 20.60 -2.31 13.34
C ARG A 226 21.86 -1.46 13.12
N MET A 227 22.55 -1.14 14.21
CA MET A 227 23.76 -0.30 14.13
C MET A 227 24.84 -0.96 13.27
N GLU A 228 25.01 -2.27 13.42
CA GLU A 228 25.98 -3.07 12.67
C GLU A 228 25.65 -3.06 11.16
N GLU A 229 24.37 -3.19 10.80
CA GLU A 229 23.92 -3.12 9.40
C GLU A 229 24.13 -1.72 8.80
N MET A 230 23.93 -0.68 9.62
CA MET A 230 24.16 0.70 9.22
C MET A 230 25.64 1.00 8.99
N GLU A 231 26.52 0.44 9.83
CA GLU A 231 27.98 0.54 9.68
C GLU A 231 28.46 -0.17 8.42
N GLU A 232 28.02 -1.41 8.19
CA GLU A 232 28.36 -2.17 6.97
C GLU A 232 27.86 -1.47 5.70
N LEU A 233 26.64 -0.93 5.72
CA LEU A 233 26.12 -0.15 4.60
C LEU A 233 26.96 1.12 4.35
N ALA A 234 27.37 1.83 5.40
CA ALA A 234 28.21 3.01 5.26
C ALA A 234 29.59 2.68 4.67
N TRP A 235 30.19 1.56 5.10
CA TRP A 235 31.43 1.05 4.52
C TRP A 235 31.26 0.66 3.05
N GLY A 236 30.19 -0.07 2.72
CA GLY A 236 29.86 -0.45 1.36
C GLY A 236 29.71 0.77 0.44
N LEU A 237 28.93 1.78 0.86
CA LEU A 237 28.76 3.02 0.11
C LEU A 237 30.08 3.76 -0.11
N LYS A 238 30.92 3.84 0.92
CA LYS A 238 32.26 4.46 0.82
C LYS A 238 33.15 3.73 -0.19
N MET A 239 33.11 2.40 -0.21
CA MET A 239 33.92 1.58 -1.12
C MET A 239 33.49 1.68 -2.58
N THR A 240 32.22 2.03 -2.85
CA THR A 240 31.75 2.19 -4.25
C THR A 240 32.46 3.30 -5.02
N ASN A 241 33.06 4.27 -4.31
CA ASN A 241 33.61 5.50 -4.88
C ASN A 241 32.60 6.25 -5.78
N LYS A 242 31.30 6.12 -5.48
CA LYS A 242 30.20 6.85 -6.12
C LYS A 242 29.65 7.90 -5.19
N TYR A 243 29.05 8.93 -5.76
CA TYR A 243 28.20 9.84 -4.99
C TYR A 243 26.96 9.10 -4.51
N PHE A 244 26.54 9.33 -3.27
CA PHE A 244 25.31 8.75 -2.74
C PHE A 244 24.49 9.78 -1.95
N LEU A 245 23.17 9.63 -2.01
CA LEU A 245 22.21 10.36 -1.21
C LEU A 245 21.48 9.34 -0.32
N TRP A 246 21.82 9.32 0.97
CA TRP A 246 21.28 8.37 1.93
C TRP A 246 20.35 9.04 2.94
N VAL A 247 19.09 8.61 2.95
CA VAL A 247 18.08 9.07 3.92
C VAL A 247 18.27 8.31 5.23
N VAL A 248 18.78 9.01 6.24
CA VAL A 248 19.02 8.48 7.59
C VAL A 248 18.04 9.11 8.58
N ARG A 249 17.36 8.28 9.38
CA ARG A 249 16.50 8.78 10.46
C ARG A 249 17.35 9.17 11.66
N SER A 250 17.01 10.28 12.32
CA SER A 250 17.66 10.62 13.59
C SER A 250 17.34 9.56 14.63
N VAL A 251 18.33 8.80 15.05
CA VAL A 251 18.20 7.98 16.26
C VAL A 251 18.10 8.96 17.42
N ARG A 252 17.00 8.95 18.18
CA ARG A 252 16.96 9.68 19.46
C ARG A 252 18.13 9.15 20.29
N ARG A 253 19.15 9.96 20.49
CA ARG A 253 20.21 9.65 21.47
C ARG A 253 19.49 9.49 22.81
N VAL A 254 19.39 8.25 23.29
CA VAL A 254 19.32 8.04 24.74
C VAL A 254 20.54 8.77 25.27
N LYS A 255 20.35 9.77 26.14
CA LYS A 255 21.43 10.46 26.83
C LYS A 255 22.14 9.44 27.71
N THR A 256 23.02 8.62 27.15
CA THR A 256 24.04 7.94 27.93
C THR A 256 25.08 8.99 28.25
N SER A 257 24.97 9.54 29.46
CA SER A 257 26.04 10.28 30.12
C SER A 257 27.21 9.33 30.36
N ARG A 258 28.03 9.11 29.34
CA ARG A 258 29.41 8.69 29.53
C ARG A 258 30.29 9.62 28.72
N ARG A 259 30.78 10.64 29.42
CA ARG A 259 32.00 11.35 29.04
C ARG A 259 33.11 10.32 28.99
N PHE A 260 33.76 10.20 27.84
CA PHE A 260 35.11 9.67 27.79
C PHE A 260 36.03 10.87 27.57
N CYS A 261 36.80 11.19 28.61
CA CYS A 261 38.17 11.69 28.44
C CYS A 261 39.06 10.49 28.19
#